data_AF-A0A151RUG6-F1
#
_entry.id   AF-A0A151RUG6-F1
#
_cell.length_a   1.000
_cell.length_b   1.000
_cell.length_c   1.000
_cell.angle_alpha   90.00
_cell.angle_beta   90.00
_cell.angle_gamma   90.00
#
_symmetry.space_group_name_H-M   'P 1'
#
loop_
_entity.id
_entity.type
_entity.pdbx_description
1 polymer ?
#
loop_
_entity_poly.entity_id
_entity_poly.type
_entity_poly.pdbx_seq_one_letter_code
_entity_poly.pdbx_strand_id
1 'polypeptide(L)'
;VKAIWDYLKEEYAGDETIHSMQVLNLMREFEIQRMKKTETIKQYSDKLFGITNKVRLLRTQFLDSRIVEKILVTIPERYEASIAALENTKDLSKITLVEVLHAL
;
A
#
# COMPACT_ATOMS: atom_id res chain seq x y z
N VAL A 1 1.58 8.18 -43.57
CA VAL A 1 0.76 7.36 -42.64
C VAL A 1 1.63 6.54 -41.69
N LYS A 2 2.65 5.80 -42.16
CA LYS A 2 3.55 4.99 -41.30
C LYS A 2 4.24 5.76 -40.17
N ALA A 3 4.77 6.96 -40.47
CA ALA A 3 5.46 7.80 -39.47
C ALA A 3 4.57 8.26 -38.29
N ILE A 4 3.26 8.49 -38.52
CA ILE A 4 2.33 8.87 -37.45
C ILE A 4 2.05 7.67 -36.54
N TRP A 5 1.95 6.47 -37.12
CA TRP A 5 1.77 5.23 -36.37
C TRP A 5 3.01 4.86 -35.55
N ASP A 6 4.20 5.02 -36.11
CA ASP A 6 5.44 4.75 -35.41
C ASP A 6 5.65 5.73 -34.23
N TYR A 7 5.36 7.02 -34.43
CA TYR A 7 5.39 8.03 -33.36
C TYR A 7 4.40 7.71 -32.23
N LEU A 8 3.14 7.39 -32.57
CA LEU A 8 2.13 7.03 -31.57
C LEU A 8 2.53 5.80 -30.75
N LYS A 9 3.17 4.82 -31.39
CA LYS A 9 3.62 3.60 -30.72
C LYS A 9 4.78 3.87 -29.77
N GLU A 10 5.72 4.74 -30.16
CA GLU A 10 6.85 5.14 -29.33
C GLU A 10 6.38 5.97 -28.13
N GLU A 11 5.48 6.93 -28.35
CA GLU A 11 4.87 7.74 -27.28
C GLU A 11 4.11 6.86 -26.27
N TYR A 12 3.29 5.93 -26.75
CA TYR A 12 2.52 5.02 -25.91
C TYR A 12 3.41 4.05 -25.13
N ALA A 13 4.45 3.49 -25.75
CA ALA A 13 5.42 2.64 -25.06
C ALA A 13 6.25 3.42 -24.02
N GLY A 14 6.57 4.68 -24.31
CA GLY A 14 7.21 5.59 -23.37
C GLY A 14 6.34 5.86 -22.15
N ASP A 15 5.05 6.14 -22.38
CA ASP A 15 4.06 6.34 -21.31
C ASP A 15 3.90 5.07 -20.45
N GLU A 16 3.77 3.89 -21.06
CA GLU A 16 3.71 2.61 -20.33
C GLU A 16 4.97 2.36 -19.47
N THR A 17 6.14 2.72 -19.99
CA THR A 17 7.42 2.54 -19.29
C THR A 17 7.53 3.51 -18.11
N ILE A 18 7.17 4.78 -18.30
CA ILE A 18 7.15 5.81 -17.24
C ILE A 18 6.15 5.41 -16.15
N HIS A 19 4.94 4.99 -16.55
CA HIS A 19 3.90 4.52 -15.66
C HIS A 19 4.36 3.32 -14.83
N SER A 20 5.02 2.35 -15.46
CA SER A 20 5.59 1.19 -14.76
C SER A 20 6.65 1.58 -13.74
N MET A 21 7.54 2.51 -14.06
CA MET A 21 8.55 3.01 -13.11
C MET A 21 7.92 3.76 -11.94
N GLN A 22 6.89 4.56 -12.18
CA GLN A 22 6.16 5.27 -11.11
C GLN A 22 5.52 4.29 -10.12
N VAL A 23 4.87 3.24 -10.63
CA VAL A 23 4.31 2.16 -9.79
C VAL A 23 5.43 1.51 -8.97
N LEU A 24 6.54 1.12 -9.57
CA LEU A 24 7.66 0.49 -8.86
C LEU A 24 8.25 1.39 -7.75
N ASN A 25 8.34 2.69 -7.98
CA ASN A 25 8.80 3.64 -6.98
C ASN A 25 7.83 3.76 -5.80
N LEU A 26 6.52 3.80 -6.07
CA LEU A 26 5.49 3.81 -5.02
C LEU A 26 5.47 2.49 -4.24
N MET A 27 5.64 1.34 -4.92
CA MET A 27 5.76 0.05 -4.27
C MET A 27 6.99 0.03 -3.35
N ARG A 28 8.14 0.52 -3.81
CA ARG A 28 9.33 0.66 -2.96
C ARG A 28 9.06 1.55 -1.76
N GLU A 29 8.42 2.70 -1.96
CA GLU A 29 8.04 3.62 -0.87
C GLU A 29 7.17 2.91 0.17
N PHE A 30 6.16 2.16 -0.28
CA PHE A 30 5.31 1.34 0.59
C PHE A 30 6.12 0.30 1.38
N GLU A 31 7.02 -0.43 0.71
CA GLU A 31 7.81 -1.50 1.35
C GLU A 31 8.78 -0.95 2.41
N ILE A 32 9.34 0.25 2.24
CA ILE A 32 10.23 0.85 3.25
C ILE A 32 9.49 1.59 4.37
N GLN A 33 8.17 1.82 4.25
CA GLN A 33 7.41 2.45 5.34
C GLN A 33 7.46 1.60 6.61
N ARG A 34 7.70 2.27 7.74
CA ARG A 34 7.55 1.69 9.09
C ARG A 34 6.93 2.74 10.00
N MET A 35 6.12 2.29 10.96
CA MET A 35 5.48 3.18 11.91
C MET A 35 6.49 3.73 12.91
N LYS A 36 6.47 5.04 13.16
CA LYS A 36 7.37 5.65 14.15
C LYS A 36 6.84 5.42 15.56
N LYS A 37 7.75 5.43 16.55
CA LYS A 37 7.37 5.29 17.97
C LYS A 37 6.42 6.39 18.45
N THR A 38 6.47 7.59 17.88
CA THR A 38 5.61 8.73 18.25
C THR A 38 4.36 8.88 17.39
N GLU A 39 4.20 8.03 16.39
CA GLU A 39 3.10 8.13 15.43
C GLU A 39 1.86 7.42 15.94
N THR A 40 0.68 7.99 15.68
CA THR A 40 -0.61 7.33 15.93
C THR A 40 -0.95 6.36 14.80
N ILE A 41 -1.81 5.36 15.07
CA ILE A 41 -2.23 4.41 14.03
C ILE A 41 -2.86 5.12 12.83
N LYS A 42 -3.69 6.14 13.09
CA LYS A 42 -4.33 6.96 12.05
C LYS A 42 -3.29 7.64 11.15
N GLN A 43 -2.28 8.29 11.75
CA GLN A 43 -1.22 8.93 10.96
C GLN A 43 -0.45 7.93 10.12
N TYR A 44 -0.21 6.73 10.65
CA TYR A 44 0.48 5.68 9.90
C TYR A 44 -0.37 5.13 8.75
N SER A 45 -1.63 4.79 9.01
CA SER A 45 -2.54 4.29 7.99
C SER A 45 -2.82 5.33 6.91
N ASP A 46 -2.98 6.61 7.25
CA ASP A 46 -3.14 7.70 6.29
C ASP A 46 -1.96 7.77 5.29
N LYS A 47 -0.71 7.52 5.74
CA LYS A 47 0.45 7.45 4.83
C LYS A 47 0.39 6.24 3.91
N LEU A 48 0.04 5.06 4.42
CA LEU A 48 -0.12 3.85 3.61
C LEU A 48 -1.22 4.04 2.55
N PHE A 49 -2.35 4.65 2.95
CA PHE A 49 -3.43 5.02 2.02
C PHE A 49 -2.95 6.03 0.97
N GLY A 50 -2.16 7.02 1.37
CA GLY A 50 -1.59 7.99 0.43
C GLY A 50 -0.78 7.33 -0.70
N ILE A 51 0.02 6.30 -0.38
CA ILE A 51 0.81 5.57 -1.39
C ILE A 51 -0.09 4.65 -2.22
N THR A 52 -0.94 3.86 -1.58
CA THR A 52 -1.80 2.88 -2.27
C THR A 52 -2.83 3.52 -3.17
N ASN A 53 -3.37 4.68 -2.79
CA ASN A 53 -4.27 5.45 -3.64
C ASN A 53 -3.56 5.97 -4.90
N LYS A 54 -2.29 6.38 -4.82
CA LYS A 54 -1.50 6.74 -6.01
C LYS A 54 -1.29 5.55 -6.94
N VAL A 55 -0.98 4.36 -6.39
CA VAL A 55 -0.85 3.12 -7.19
C VAL A 55 -2.17 2.79 -7.90
N ARG A 56 -3.31 2.92 -7.20
CA ARG A 56 -4.64 2.70 -7.78
C ARG A 56 -5.02 3.72 -8.85
N LEU A 57 -4.60 4.98 -8.69
CA LEU A 57 -4.78 6.04 -9.70
C LEU A 57 -4.00 5.73 -10.98
N LEU A 58 -2.83 5.10 -10.85
CA LEU A 58 -2.06 4.49 -11.94
C LEU A 58 -2.67 3.14 -12.39
N ARG A 59 -4.00 2.96 -12.26
CA ARG A 59 -4.77 1.78 -12.69
C ARG A 59 -4.19 0.42 -12.29
N THR A 60 -3.35 0.39 -11.26
CA THR A 60 -2.67 -0.81 -10.80
C THR A 60 -3.39 -1.32 -9.56
N GLN A 61 -3.74 -2.61 -9.58
CA GLN A 61 -4.43 -3.23 -8.45
C GLN A 61 -3.51 -3.24 -7.21
N PHE A 62 -4.05 -2.78 -6.10
CA PHE A 62 -3.40 -2.88 -4.79
C PHE A 62 -4.43 -3.30 -3.74
N LEU A 63 -4.21 -4.45 -3.11
CA LEU A 63 -5.17 -5.07 -2.18
C LEU A 63 -5.05 -4.48 -0.78
N ASP A 64 -6.19 -4.29 -0.11
CA ASP A 64 -6.23 -3.83 1.28
C ASP A 64 -5.58 -4.83 2.26
N SER A 65 -5.56 -6.12 1.94
CA SER A 65 -4.86 -7.15 2.72
C SER A 65 -3.37 -6.83 2.87
N ARG A 66 -2.74 -6.23 1.84
CA ARG A 66 -1.33 -5.81 1.93
C ARG A 66 -1.13 -4.65 2.89
N ILE A 67 -2.14 -3.78 3.04
CA ILE A 67 -2.13 -2.69 4.04
C ILE A 67 -2.25 -3.29 5.44
N VAL A 68 -3.15 -4.26 5.64
CA VAL A 68 -3.31 -5.01 6.89
C VAL A 68 -1.98 -5.66 7.29
N GLU A 69 -1.42 -6.51 6.42
CA GLU A 69 -0.12 -7.17 6.64
C GLU A 69 0.97 -6.16 7.01
N LYS A 70 1.02 -5.03 6.29
CA LYS A 70 2.00 -3.98 6.55
C LYS A 70 1.87 -3.40 7.95
N ILE A 71 0.65 -3.11 8.41
CA ILE A 71 0.39 -2.60 9.74
C ILE A 71 0.82 -3.63 10.78
N LEU A 72 0.36 -4.88 10.67
CA LEU A 72 0.67 -5.94 11.64
C LEU A 72 2.18 -6.17 11.81
N VAL A 73 2.96 -6.08 10.73
CA VAL A 73 4.41 -6.36 10.76
C VAL A 73 5.26 -5.15 11.18
N THR A 74 4.74 -3.92 11.08
CA THR A 74 5.55 -2.70 11.28
C THR A 74 5.11 -1.83 12.44
N ILE A 75 4.02 -2.18 13.10
CA ILE A 75 3.49 -1.47 14.26
C ILE A 75 4.42 -1.63 15.49
N PRO A 76 4.57 -0.61 16.35
CA PRO A 76 5.44 -0.71 17.52
C PRO A 76 4.85 -1.60 18.63
N GLU A 77 5.74 -2.12 19.50
CA GLU A 77 5.42 -3.04 20.61
C GLU A 77 4.27 -2.57 21.53
N ARG A 78 4.05 -1.25 21.66
CA ARG A 78 2.94 -0.70 22.46
C ARG A 78 1.55 -1.19 22.04
N TYR A 79 1.43 -1.75 20.83
CA TYR A 79 0.18 -2.28 20.28
C TYR A 79 0.10 -3.81 20.34
N GLU A 80 1.12 -4.51 20.86
CA GLU A 80 1.16 -5.99 20.89
C GLU A 80 -0.06 -6.61 21.56
N ALA A 81 -0.53 -6.04 22.67
CA ALA A 81 -1.71 -6.56 23.37
C ALA A 81 -2.98 -6.50 22.50
N SER A 82 -3.17 -5.41 21.75
CA SER A 82 -4.29 -5.27 20.80
C SER A 82 -4.17 -6.26 19.64
N ILE A 83 -2.96 -6.48 19.13
CA ILE A 83 -2.70 -7.43 18.04
C ILE A 83 -2.98 -8.85 18.51
N ALA A 84 -2.44 -9.26 19.66
CA ALA A 84 -2.67 -10.59 20.21
C ALA A 84 -4.17 -10.83 20.48
N ALA A 85 -4.90 -9.82 20.96
CA ALA A 85 -6.35 -9.93 21.13
C ALA A 85 -7.05 -10.15 19.78
N LEU A 86 -6.66 -9.41 18.73
CA LEU A 86 -7.24 -9.55 17.39
C LEU A 86 -6.95 -10.93 16.79
N GLU A 87 -5.71 -11.40 16.85
CA GLU A 87 -5.27 -12.71 16.35
C GLU A 87 -5.99 -13.88 17.04
N ASN A 88 -6.25 -13.77 18.36
CA ASN A 88 -6.98 -14.80 19.10
C ASN A 88 -8.46 -14.88 18.72
N THR A 89 -9.04 -13.84 18.12
CA THR A 89 -10.46 -13.83 17.73
C THR A 89 -10.71 -14.35 16.32
N LYS A 90 -9.71 -14.30 15.43
CA LYS A 90 -9.90 -14.59 14.00
C LYS A 90 -8.60 -14.99 13.32
N ASP A 91 -8.71 -15.89 12.34
CA ASP A 91 -7.58 -16.20 11.46
C ASP A 91 -7.03 -14.93 10.79
N LEU A 92 -5.70 -14.78 10.76
CA LEU A 92 -5.00 -13.63 10.16
C LEU A 92 -5.48 -13.31 8.73
N SER A 93 -5.76 -14.34 7.93
CA SER A 93 -6.22 -14.20 6.55
C SER A 93 -7.64 -13.62 6.41
N LYS A 94 -8.40 -13.56 7.50
CA LYS A 94 -9.78 -13.06 7.54
C LYS A 94 -9.89 -11.69 8.23
N ILE A 95 -8.79 -11.19 8.82
CA ILE A 95 -8.77 -9.87 9.46
C ILE A 95 -8.90 -8.79 8.38
N THR A 96 -9.90 -7.92 8.53
CA THR A 96 -10.16 -6.81 7.63
C THR A 96 -9.44 -5.54 8.08
N LEU A 97 -9.21 -4.62 7.14
CA LEU A 97 -8.58 -3.34 7.44
C LEU A 97 -9.37 -2.50 8.45
N VAL A 98 -10.70 -2.55 8.39
CA VAL A 98 -11.56 -1.82 9.33
C VAL A 98 -11.41 -2.39 10.75
N GLU A 99 -11.35 -3.71 10.90
CA GLU A 99 -11.13 -4.36 12.21
C GLU A 99 -9.78 -3.95 12.81
N VAL A 100 -8.71 -3.93 12.00
CA VAL A 100 -7.37 -3.49 12.43
C VAL A 100 -7.38 -2.03 12.89
N LEU A 101 -7.98 -1.14 12.12
CA LEU A 101 -8.00 0.30 12.44
C LEU A 101 -8.88 0.63 13.66
N HIS A 102 -9.86 -0.21 14.00
CA HIS A 102 -10.66 -0.04 15.21
C HIS A 102 -10.01 -0.64 16.46
N ALA A 103 -9.21 -1.71 16.31
CA ALA A 103 -8.56 -2.40 17.43
C ALA A 103 -7.29 -1.69 17.95
N LEU A 104 -6.70 -0.82 17.12
CA LEU A 104 -5.44 -0.11 17.35
C LEU A 104 -5.67 1.37 17.64
#